data_AF-A0A4Y2KAN1-F1
#
_entry.id   AF-A0A4Y2KAN1-F1
#
_cell.length_a   1.000
_cell.length_b   1.000
_cell.length_c   1.000
_cell.angle_alpha   90.00
_cell.angle_beta   90.00
_cell.angle_gamma   90.00
#
_symmetry.space_group_name_H-M   'P 1'
#
loop_
_entity.id
_entity.type
_entity.pdbx_description
1 polymer ?
#
loop_
_entity_poly.entity_id
_entity_poly.type
_entity_poly.pdbx_seq_one_letter_code
_entity_poly.pdbx_strand_id
1 'polypeptide(L)'
;MSWWDDLWLNEGFASYVEYKGVDQQHPQWDTLSQFVTEELQPVMNLDSTLSSHPIVQPVLHPDEITEIFDDISYGKGASVLRMLEFFVGEDNFRAGISASLDQWGYGPVNILDKMAMIVKKVCKHAWRTCW
;
A
#
# COMPACT_ATOMS: atom_id res chain seq x y z
N MET A 1 2.87 12.32 -3.02
CA MET A 1 2.23 12.60 -1.72
C MET A 1 1.80 14.04 -1.77
N SER A 2 0.51 14.33 -1.69
CA SER A 2 0.04 15.73 -1.61
C SER A 2 0.04 16.25 -0.18
N TRP A 3 -0.24 15.39 0.79
CA TRP A 3 -0.27 15.70 2.21
C TRP A 3 -0.03 14.43 3.06
N TRP A 4 0.03 14.56 4.39
CA TRP A 4 0.40 13.46 5.30
C TRP A 4 -0.64 12.35 5.43
N ASP A 5 -1.88 12.60 5.03
CA ASP A 5 -2.94 11.59 4.90
C ASP A 5 -2.63 10.51 3.85
N ASP A 6 -1.75 10.81 2.89
CA ASP A 6 -1.25 9.89 1.87
C ASP A 6 -0.02 9.06 2.35
N LEU A 7 0.45 9.22 3.59
CA LEU A 7 1.72 8.65 4.10
C LEU A 7 1.78 7.13 3.92
N TRP A 8 0.72 6.41 4.31
CA TRP A 8 0.67 4.95 4.26
C TRP A 8 0.94 4.37 2.87
N LEU A 9 0.64 5.12 1.80
CA LEU A 9 0.89 4.64 0.44
C LEU A 9 2.35 4.81 0.03
N ASN A 10 3.09 5.71 0.66
CA ASN A 10 4.55 5.71 0.50
C ASN A 10 5.17 4.63 1.38
N GLU A 11 4.84 4.63 2.67
CA GLU A 11 5.46 3.75 3.66
C GLU A 11 5.04 2.29 3.46
N GLY A 12 3.74 1.99 3.39
CA GLY A 12 3.24 0.65 3.09
C GLY A 12 3.66 0.13 1.71
N PHE A 13 3.88 1.01 0.72
CA PHE A 13 4.47 0.59 -0.56
C PHE A 13 5.94 0.20 -0.41
N ALA A 14 6.73 0.99 0.30
CA ALA A 14 8.12 0.68 0.59
C ALA A 14 8.23 -0.63 1.38
N SER A 15 7.44 -0.78 2.46
CA SER A 15 7.35 -1.99 3.28
C SER A 15 6.89 -3.21 2.51
N TYR A 16 6.11 -3.09 1.45
CA TYR A 16 5.79 -4.26 0.63
C TYR A 16 6.91 -4.59 -0.37
N VAL A 17 7.42 -3.57 -1.06
CA VAL A 17 8.40 -3.74 -2.13
C VAL A 17 9.78 -4.14 -1.60
N GLU A 18 10.14 -3.80 -0.37
CA GLU A 18 11.39 -4.26 0.24
C GLU A 18 11.45 -5.78 0.34
N TYR A 19 10.36 -6.44 0.76
CA TYR A 19 10.30 -7.90 0.82
C TYR A 19 10.41 -8.51 -0.58
N LYS A 20 9.72 -7.94 -1.58
CA LYS A 20 9.84 -8.39 -2.98
C LYS A 20 11.25 -8.20 -3.53
N GLY A 21 11.91 -7.09 -3.21
CA GLY A 21 13.26 -6.77 -3.64
C GLY A 21 14.28 -7.76 -3.06
N VAL A 22 14.18 -8.04 -1.75
CA VAL A 22 15.02 -9.04 -1.09
C VAL A 22 14.73 -10.45 -1.61
N ASP A 23 13.47 -10.82 -1.78
CA ASP A 23 13.08 -12.14 -2.31
C ASP A 23 13.68 -12.37 -3.71
N GLN A 24 13.67 -11.35 -4.56
CA GLN A 24 14.24 -11.42 -5.89
C GLN A 24 15.77 -11.61 -5.87
N GLN A 25 16.48 -10.95 -4.95
CA GLN A 25 17.94 -11.05 -4.86
C GLN A 25 18.41 -12.29 -4.07
N HIS A 26 17.62 -12.72 -3.09
CA HIS A 26 17.91 -13.84 -2.20
C HIS A 26 16.69 -14.77 -2.05
N PRO A 27 16.29 -15.51 -3.11
CA PRO A 27 15.09 -16.35 -3.08
C PRO A 27 15.12 -17.45 -2.00
N GLN A 28 16.32 -17.88 -1.59
CA GLN A 28 16.52 -18.87 -0.54
C GLN A 28 16.13 -18.37 0.86
N TRP A 29 15.90 -17.08 1.05
CA TRP A 29 15.45 -16.52 2.31
C TRP A 29 13.92 -16.60 2.48
N ASP A 30 13.16 -16.79 1.39
CA ASP A 30 11.70 -16.94 1.44
C ASP A 30 11.03 -15.75 2.19
N THR A 31 11.44 -14.53 1.85
CA THR A 31 11.01 -13.33 2.59
C THR A 31 9.53 -13.05 2.39
N LEU A 32 8.94 -13.46 1.25
CA LEU A 32 7.49 -13.34 1.04
C LEU A 32 6.67 -14.20 2.01
N SER A 33 7.22 -15.31 2.50
CA SER A 33 6.60 -16.09 3.58
C SER A 33 6.82 -15.42 4.93
N GLN A 34 8.00 -14.86 5.18
CA GLN A 34 8.30 -14.09 6.40
C GLN A 34 7.36 -12.88 6.55
N PHE A 35 7.00 -12.20 5.45
CA PHE A 35 6.00 -11.12 5.45
C PHE A 35 4.71 -11.49 6.18
N VAL A 36 4.26 -12.75 6.07
CA VAL A 36 3.04 -13.21 6.74
C VAL A 36 3.18 -13.15 8.26
N THR A 37 4.32 -13.56 8.79
CA THR A 37 4.57 -13.63 10.23
C THR A 37 5.09 -12.32 10.81
N GLU A 38 5.79 -11.51 10.01
CA GLU A 38 6.49 -10.31 10.47
C GLU A 38 5.70 -9.02 10.23
N GLU A 39 4.85 -8.95 9.19
CA GLU A 39 4.02 -7.77 8.88
C GLU A 39 2.53 -8.06 9.10
N LEU A 40 2.01 -9.09 8.42
CA LEU A 40 0.56 -9.32 8.33
C LEU A 40 -0.07 -9.74 9.66
N GLN A 41 0.50 -10.73 10.34
CA GLN A 41 -0.04 -11.23 11.61
C GLN A 41 0.05 -10.19 12.74
N PRO A 42 1.18 -9.50 12.97
CA PRO A 42 1.26 -8.46 13.99
C PRO A 42 0.24 -7.34 13.77
N VAL A 43 0.11 -6.85 12.53
CA VAL A 43 -0.82 -5.76 12.26
C VAL A 43 -2.28 -6.20 12.35
N MET A 44 -2.61 -7.45 11.99
CA MET A 44 -3.95 -8.00 12.23
C MET A 44 -4.31 -8.03 13.72
N ASN A 45 -3.34 -8.36 14.58
CA ASN A 45 -3.56 -8.32 16.03
C ASN A 45 -3.76 -6.88 16.52
N LEU A 46 -2.90 -5.93 16.08
CA LEU A 46 -3.03 -4.52 16.45
C LEU A 46 -4.37 -3.91 15.98
N ASP A 47 -4.75 -4.17 14.74
CA ASP A 47 -5.98 -3.67 14.11
C ASP A 47 -7.26 -4.29 14.70
N SER A 48 -7.14 -5.37 15.47
CA SER A 48 -8.24 -5.95 16.23
C SER A 48 -8.54 -5.20 17.55
N THR A 49 -7.69 -4.24 17.93
CA THR A 49 -7.83 -3.48 19.19
C THR A 49 -8.68 -2.22 19.02
N LEU A 50 -9.31 -1.76 20.11
CA LEU A 50 -10.07 -0.51 20.13
C LEU A 50 -9.21 0.75 19.97
N SER A 51 -7.90 0.63 20.23
CA SER A 51 -6.92 1.71 20.08
C SER A 51 -6.39 1.84 18.66
N SER A 52 -6.80 0.98 17.73
CA SER A 52 -6.43 1.10 16.32
C SER A 52 -7.11 2.29 15.63
N HIS A 53 -6.71 2.56 14.39
CA HIS A 53 -7.27 3.61 13.55
C HIS A 53 -7.37 3.18 12.07
N PRO A 54 -8.19 3.88 11.27
CA PRO A 54 -8.21 3.69 9.83
C PRO A 54 -6.86 4.03 9.18
N ILE A 55 -6.50 3.31 8.11
CA ILE A 55 -5.28 3.58 7.32
C ILE A 55 -5.24 5.03 6.80
N VAL A 56 -6.39 5.54 6.35
CA VAL A 56 -6.52 6.94 5.92
C VAL A 56 -7.00 7.77 7.11
N GLN A 57 -6.07 8.51 7.70
CA GLN A 57 -6.34 9.42 8.81
C GLN A 57 -6.09 10.87 8.38
N PRO A 58 -7.08 11.77 8.48
CA PRO A 58 -6.88 13.19 8.21
C PRO A 58 -5.88 13.79 9.21
N VAL A 59 -4.80 14.38 8.70
CA VAL A 59 -3.83 15.14 9.50
C VAL A 59 -4.15 16.62 9.35
N LEU A 60 -4.62 17.25 10.42
CA LEU A 60 -5.01 18.65 10.46
C LEU A 60 -3.90 19.55 11.03
N HIS A 61 -3.07 19.00 11.92
CA HIS A 61 -1.97 19.71 12.55
C HIS A 61 -0.65 18.91 12.45
N PRO A 62 0.52 19.55 12.26
CA PRO A 62 1.80 18.85 12.17
C PRO A 62 2.16 17.96 13.36
N ASP A 63 1.63 18.23 14.55
CA ASP A 63 1.91 17.42 15.73
C ASP A 63 1.31 16.00 15.64
N GLU A 64 0.25 15.84 14.85
CA GLU A 64 -0.43 14.55 14.60
C GLU A 64 0.36 13.66 13.63
N ILE A 65 1.39 14.20 12.95
CA ILE A 65 2.19 13.44 11.98
C ILE A 65 2.86 12.24 12.65
N THR A 66 3.37 12.39 13.88
CA THR A 66 4.07 11.29 14.56
C THR A 66 3.12 10.14 14.90
N GLU A 67 1.82 10.41 15.05
CA GLU A 67 0.82 9.40 15.38
C GLU A 67 0.54 8.44 14.22
N ILE A 68 0.74 8.89 12.97
CA ILE A 68 0.53 8.08 11.78
C ILE A 68 1.80 7.34 11.31
N PHE A 69 2.94 7.56 11.98
CA PHE A 69 4.17 6.78 11.78
C PHE A 69 4.13 5.53 12.66
N ASP A 70 3.23 4.59 12.33
CA ASP A 70 2.91 3.45 13.17
C ASP A 70 2.72 2.15 12.36
N ASP A 71 2.55 1.03 13.04
CA ASP A 71 2.41 -0.28 12.40
C ASP A 71 1.16 -0.38 11.49
N ILE A 72 0.14 0.47 11.67
CA ILE A 72 -1.02 0.52 10.77
C ILE A 72 -0.63 1.11 9.42
N SER A 73 0.05 2.25 9.38
CA SER A 73 0.49 2.88 8.12
C SER A 73 1.45 2.00 7.32
N TYR A 74 2.34 1.29 8.01
CA TYR A 74 3.34 0.41 7.41
C TYR A 74 2.76 -0.97 7.12
N GLY A 75 2.51 -1.77 8.17
CA GLY A 75 2.14 -3.18 8.04
C GLY A 75 0.77 -3.39 7.40
N LYS A 76 -0.26 -2.61 7.79
CA LYS A 76 -1.61 -2.75 7.22
C LYS A 76 -1.63 -2.22 5.80
N GLY A 77 -0.94 -1.09 5.56
CA GLY A 77 -0.73 -0.54 4.23
C GLY A 77 -0.09 -1.54 3.26
N ALA A 78 1.02 -2.15 3.67
CA ALA A 78 1.71 -3.18 2.91
C ALA A 78 0.83 -4.42 2.67
N SER A 79 0.11 -4.87 3.70
CA SER A 79 -0.79 -6.02 3.63
C SER A 79 -1.94 -5.81 2.64
N VAL A 80 -2.53 -4.61 2.60
CA VAL A 80 -3.55 -4.24 1.62
C VAL A 80 -2.98 -4.18 0.21
N LEU A 81 -1.76 -3.66 0.02
CA LEU A 81 -1.09 -3.64 -1.28
C LEU A 81 -0.76 -5.04 -1.78
N ARG A 82 -0.31 -5.94 -0.90
CA ARG A 82 -0.12 -7.38 -1.21
C ARG A 82 -1.43 -8.03 -1.65
N MET A 83 -2.52 -7.78 -0.93
CA MET A 83 -3.85 -8.27 -1.30
C MET A 83 -4.31 -7.72 -2.66
N LEU A 84 -4.08 -6.42 -2.89
CA LEU A 84 -4.42 -5.76 -4.14
C LEU A 84 -3.64 -6.37 -5.31
N GLU A 85 -2.32 -6.55 -5.18
CA GLU A 85 -1.48 -7.20 -6.19
C GLU A 85 -2.00 -8.61 -6.51
N PHE A 86 -2.33 -9.40 -5.48
CA PHE A 86 -2.91 -10.73 -5.69
C PHE A 86 -4.25 -10.67 -6.43
N PHE A 87 -5.11 -9.70 -6.10
CA PHE A 87 -6.41 -9.53 -6.74
C PHE A 87 -6.30 -9.09 -8.20
N VAL A 88 -5.38 -8.18 -8.51
CA VAL A 88 -5.23 -7.62 -9.87
C VAL A 88 -4.28 -8.41 -10.77
N GLY A 89 -3.40 -9.23 -10.18
CA GLY A 89 -2.27 -9.87 -10.82
C GLY A 89 -1.02 -8.97 -10.85
N GLU A 90 0.15 -9.58 -10.65
CA GLU A 90 1.45 -8.89 -10.57
C GLU A 90 1.76 -8.01 -11.78
N ASP A 91 1.54 -8.51 -13.00
CA ASP A 91 1.80 -7.74 -14.22
C ASP A 91 0.94 -6.47 -14.29
N ASN A 92 -0.34 -6.57 -13.92
CA ASN A 92 -1.24 -5.43 -13.92
C ASN A 92 -0.89 -4.44 -12.80
N PHE A 93 -0.52 -4.95 -11.62
CA PHE A 93 -0.07 -4.14 -10.49
C PHE A 93 1.18 -3.33 -10.87
N ARG A 94 2.22 -4.00 -11.38
CA ARG A 94 3.45 -3.36 -11.86
C ARG A 94 3.16 -2.34 -12.95
N ALA A 95 2.32 -2.68 -13.92
CA ALA A 95 1.97 -1.78 -15.01
C ALA A 95 1.11 -0.59 -14.56
N GLY A 96 0.37 -0.72 -13.46
CA GLY A 96 -0.36 0.37 -12.80
C GLY A 96 0.59 1.32 -12.05
N ILE A 97 1.59 0.77 -11.36
CA ILE A 97 2.64 1.55 -10.69
C ILE A 97 3.46 2.35 -11.71
N SER A 98 3.97 1.69 -12.77
CA SER A 98 4.74 2.38 -13.81
C SER A 98 3.95 3.52 -14.45
N ALA A 99 2.68 3.28 -14.78
CA ALA A 99 1.81 4.33 -15.34
C ALA A 99 1.58 5.50 -14.36
N SER A 100 1.49 5.21 -13.06
CA SER A 100 1.33 6.24 -12.03
C SER A 100 2.59 7.10 -11.90
N LEU A 101 3.78 6.49 -11.98
CA LEU A 101 5.06 7.18 -11.95
C LEU A 101 5.29 8.02 -13.22
N ASP A 102 4.93 7.50 -14.40
CA ASP A 102 5.07 8.24 -15.65
C ASP A 102 4.19 9.50 -15.69
N GLN A 103 2.95 9.39 -15.17
CA GLN A 103 2.00 10.50 -15.19
C GLN A 103 2.37 11.62 -14.22
N TRP A 104 3.01 11.28 -13.10
CA TRP A 104 3.18 12.21 -11.99
C TRP A 104 4.59 12.25 -11.38
N GLY A 105 5.60 11.74 -12.07
CA GLY A 105 6.96 11.56 -11.55
C GLY A 105 7.66 12.82 -11.04
N TYR A 106 7.07 14.01 -11.24
CA TYR A 106 7.64 15.30 -10.87
C TYR A 106 6.72 16.19 -10.01
N GLY A 107 5.54 15.71 -9.57
CA GLY A 107 4.56 16.53 -8.84
C GLY A 107 3.84 15.81 -7.70
N PRO A 108 3.17 16.55 -6.78
CA PRO A 108 2.33 15.95 -5.75
C PRO A 108 1.12 15.25 -6.37
N VAL A 109 0.71 14.13 -5.76
CA VAL A 109 -0.38 13.27 -6.24
C VAL A 109 -1.16 12.78 -5.04
N ASN A 110 -2.48 12.84 -5.15
CA ASN A 110 -3.42 12.31 -4.18
C ASN A 110 -3.52 10.78 -4.28
N ILE A 111 -3.79 10.13 -3.15
CA ILE A 111 -3.99 8.69 -3.07
C ILE A 111 -5.04 8.11 -4.01
N LEU A 112 -6.17 8.79 -4.20
CA LEU A 112 -7.26 8.31 -5.06
C LEU A 112 -6.81 8.23 -6.51
N ASP A 113 -5.98 9.18 -6.97
CA ASP A 113 -5.43 9.16 -8.33
C ASP A 113 -4.43 8.00 -8.52
N LYS A 114 -3.57 7.75 -7.52
CA LYS A 114 -2.64 6.62 -7.53
C LYS A 114 -3.38 5.27 -7.55
N MET A 115 -4.36 5.09 -6.67
CA MET A 115 -5.16 3.87 -6.58
C MET A 115 -6.03 3.64 -7.80
N ALA A 116 -6.65 4.70 -8.32
CA ALA A 116 -7.45 4.63 -9.53
C ALA A 116 -6.60 4.17 -10.72
N MET A 117 -5.32 4.50 -10.81
CA MET A 117 -4.46 4.04 -11.92
C MET A 117 -4.14 2.54 -11.84
N ILE A 118 -3.90 2.02 -10.63
CA ILE A 118 -3.69 0.58 -10.40
C ILE A 118 -4.96 -0.20 -10.76
N VAL A 119 -6.13 0.28 -10.34
CA VAL A 119 -7.41 -0.41 -10.55
C VAL A 119 -7.99 -0.19 -11.96
N LYS A 120 -7.88 1.01 -12.56
CA LYS A 120 -8.46 1.33 -13.89
C LYS A 120 -7.92 0.42 -14.99
N LYS A 121 -6.67 -0.03 -14.90
CA LYS A 121 -6.08 -0.92 -15.92
C LYS A 121 -6.75 -2.29 -15.93
N VAL A 122 -7.14 -2.78 -14.76
CA VAL A 122 -7.81 -4.06 -14.52
C VAL A 122 -9.31 -3.96 -14.84
N CYS A 123 -9.91 -2.82 -14.50
CA CYS A 123 -11.34 -2.64 -14.47
C CYS A 123 -11.98 -2.11 -15.76
N LYS A 124 -11.25 -2.02 -16.88
CA LYS A 124 -11.81 -1.58 -18.18
C LYS A 124 -13.04 -2.39 -18.64
N HIS A 125 -13.29 -3.58 -18.06
CA HIS A 125 -14.49 -4.39 -18.30
C HIS A 125 -15.44 -4.57 -17.10
N ALA A 126 -15.06 -4.16 -15.87
CA ALA A 126 -15.76 -4.59 -14.66
C ALA A 126 -16.60 -3.51 -13.94
N TRP A 127 -16.36 -2.22 -14.21
CA TRP A 127 -17.02 -1.12 -13.46
C TRP A 127 -18.46 -0.81 -13.88
N ARG A 128 -19.00 -1.43 -14.95
CA ARG A 128 -20.40 -1.23 -15.34
C ARG A 128 -21.38 -2.21 -14.71
N THR A 129 -20.90 -3.22 -13.99
CA THR A 129 -21.76 -4.32 -13.49
C THR A 129 -21.62 -4.65 -12.01
N CYS A 130 -20.72 -4.00 -11.27
CA CYS A 130 -20.64 -4.13 -9.82
C CYS A 130 -20.51 -2.73 -9.21
N TRP A 131 -21.48 -2.36 -8.37
CA TRP A 131 -21.83 -1.02 -7.85
C TRP A 131 -22.80 -0.23 -8.71
#